data_AF-R2XJM0-F1
#
_entry.id   AF-R2XJM0-F1
#
_cell.length_a   1.000
_cell.length_b   1.000
_cell.length_c   1.000
_cell.angle_alpha   90.00
_cell.angle_beta   90.00
_cell.angle_gamma   90.00
#
_symmetry.space_group_name_H-M   'P 1'
#
loop_
_entity.id
_entity.type
_entity.pdbx_description
1 polymer ?
#
loop_
_entity_poly.entity_id
_entity_poly.type
_entity_poly.pdbx_seq_one_letter_code
_entity_poly.pdbx_strand_id
1 'polypeptide(L)'
;MEIKPLGERQLFSMKRGNLEKRISQYYSETHDTESVVEYGVAVLLFNAITMDNYSFVCKDLFKELFMTAEPTDHLRDYCLYFYDFFTYDEWEVVRDRLFKNRREFSEWTRKIRPEIAAVRAAAAPTNKRKIWLYENYLSESDRSENEMERYSYAYHAAFRDENGRKIVQKFRNADVGMSNDRYFILLTTLMRLSIFQKNGIRRFHELEFRKCGRMSIMEFYADEDDDEAFLKRRKAKAKKEQEEAQ
;
A
#
# COMPACT_ATOMS: atom_id res chain seq x y z
N MET A 1 12.85 27.20 -1.22
CA MET A 1 13.38 25.83 -1.40
C MET A 1 12.43 25.11 -2.33
N GLU A 2 12.93 24.41 -3.34
CA GLU A 2 12.06 23.63 -4.23
C GLU A 2 11.59 22.38 -3.49
N ILE A 3 10.29 22.28 -3.23
CA ILE A 3 9.72 21.21 -2.42
C ILE A 3 9.56 19.98 -3.29
N LYS A 4 10.21 18.89 -2.86
CA LYS A 4 10.23 17.67 -3.65
C LYS A 4 8.92 16.88 -3.45
N PRO A 5 8.25 16.45 -4.53
CA PRO A 5 7.13 15.52 -4.47
C PRO A 5 7.47 14.26 -3.67
N LEU A 6 6.45 13.66 -3.04
CA LEU A 6 6.62 12.39 -2.34
C LEU A 6 6.80 11.27 -3.36
N GLY A 7 7.90 10.53 -3.23
CA GLY A 7 8.19 9.38 -4.08
C GLY A 7 7.58 8.08 -3.56
N GLU A 8 7.59 7.06 -4.42
CA GLU A 8 7.20 5.66 -4.17
C GLU A 8 7.65 5.14 -2.80
N ARG A 9 8.95 5.23 -2.50
CA ARG A 9 9.49 4.75 -1.23
C ARG A 9 8.87 5.45 -0.02
N GLN A 10 8.58 6.74 -0.13
CA GLN A 10 7.96 7.48 0.98
C GLN A 10 6.51 7.01 1.21
N LEU A 11 5.74 6.86 0.14
CA LEU A 11 4.32 6.44 0.22
C LEU A 11 4.16 5.00 0.72
N PHE A 12 5.04 4.07 0.33
CA PHE A 12 4.90 2.64 0.63
C PHE A 12 5.81 2.10 1.74
N SER A 13 6.57 2.95 2.42
CA SER A 13 7.44 2.51 3.50
C SER A 13 7.41 3.37 4.76
N MET A 14 6.78 4.55 4.73
CA MET A 14 6.72 5.42 5.90
C MET A 14 5.60 4.99 6.85
N LYS A 15 5.85 5.15 8.16
CA LYS A 15 4.80 4.99 9.18
C LYS A 15 3.72 6.06 9.01
N ARG A 16 2.48 5.69 9.34
CA ARG A 16 1.27 6.52 9.27
C ARG A 16 1.48 7.98 9.67
N GLY A 17 1.92 8.23 10.91
CA GLY A 17 2.06 9.61 11.43
C GLY A 17 3.09 10.46 10.68
N ASN A 18 4.15 9.85 10.13
CA ASN A 18 5.11 10.60 9.31
C ASN A 18 4.60 10.83 7.89
N LEU A 19 3.79 9.90 7.37
CA LEU A 19 3.14 10.02 6.08
C LEU A 19 2.11 11.17 6.10
N GLU A 20 1.29 11.23 7.15
CA GLU A 20 0.34 12.32 7.37
C GLU A 20 1.04 13.69 7.38
N LYS A 21 2.10 13.82 8.19
CA LYS A 21 2.89 15.06 8.26
C LYS A 21 3.44 15.48 6.89
N ARG A 22 4.00 14.55 6.12
CA ARG A 22 4.61 14.88 4.82
C ARG A 22 3.58 15.26 3.76
N ILE A 23 2.44 14.58 3.71
CA ILE A 23 1.37 14.92 2.76
C ILE A 23 0.82 16.31 3.10
N SER A 24 0.50 16.57 4.37
CA SER A 24 -0.02 17.88 4.80
C SER A 24 0.99 18.99 4.58
N GLN A 25 2.28 18.76 4.88
CA GLN A 25 3.33 19.75 4.62
C GLN A 25 3.44 20.06 3.14
N TYR A 26 3.52 19.03 2.29
CA TYR A 26 3.59 19.20 0.84
C TYR A 26 2.41 20.04 0.31
N TYR A 27 1.18 19.74 0.75
CA TYR A 27 0.02 20.51 0.35
C TYR A 27 0.09 21.97 0.83
N SER A 28 0.43 22.20 2.11
CA SER A 28 0.48 23.55 2.68
C SER A 28 1.47 24.47 1.95
N GLU A 29 2.51 23.90 1.37
CA GLU A 29 3.56 24.66 0.72
C GLU A 29 3.34 24.78 -0.80
N THR A 30 2.71 23.80 -1.46
CA THR A 30 2.55 23.75 -2.93
C THR A 30 1.14 24.04 -3.43
N HIS A 31 0.12 23.79 -2.60
CA HIS A 31 -1.30 23.80 -2.96
C HIS A 31 -1.65 22.87 -4.14
N ASP A 32 -0.78 21.91 -4.46
CA ASP A 32 -0.99 20.93 -5.53
C ASP A 32 -2.03 19.89 -5.09
N THR A 33 -3.28 20.17 -5.43
CA THR A 33 -4.43 19.34 -5.08
C THR A 33 -4.39 18.00 -5.82
N GLU A 34 -3.96 17.99 -7.08
CA GLU A 34 -3.99 16.79 -7.92
C GLU A 34 -3.02 15.73 -7.40
N SER A 35 -1.77 16.13 -7.12
CA SER A 35 -0.76 15.24 -6.54
C SER A 35 -1.17 14.73 -5.17
N VAL A 36 -1.77 15.58 -4.33
CA VAL A 36 -2.17 15.20 -2.96
C VAL A 36 -3.31 14.20 -2.97
N VAL A 37 -4.30 14.37 -3.87
CA VAL A 37 -5.38 13.39 -4.06
C VAL A 37 -4.82 12.05 -4.50
N GLU A 38 -3.90 12.02 -5.45
CA GLU A 38 -3.25 10.77 -5.86
C GLU A 38 -2.39 10.16 -4.74
N TYR A 39 -1.73 10.95 -3.89
CA TYR A 39 -1.07 10.43 -2.69
C TYR A 39 -2.08 9.71 -1.79
N GLY A 40 -3.25 10.30 -1.56
CA GLY A 40 -4.31 9.65 -0.79
C GLY A 40 -4.74 8.32 -1.39
N VAL A 41 -4.95 8.25 -2.70
CA VAL A 41 -5.30 7.00 -3.40
C VAL A 41 -4.17 5.97 -3.27
N ALA A 42 -2.91 6.36 -3.45
CA ALA A 42 -1.77 5.49 -3.25
C ALA A 42 -1.71 4.93 -1.81
N VAL A 43 -2.03 5.75 -0.80
CA VAL A 43 -2.09 5.30 0.59
C VAL A 43 -3.25 4.35 0.83
N LEU A 44 -4.43 4.57 0.22
CA LEU A 44 -5.55 3.65 0.32
C LEU A 44 -5.24 2.30 -0.35
N LEU A 45 -4.57 2.32 -1.51
CA LEU A 45 -4.06 1.11 -2.15
C LEU A 45 -3.07 0.39 -1.24
N PHE A 46 -2.17 1.14 -0.60
CA PHE A 46 -1.21 0.57 0.34
C PHE A 46 -1.93 -0.06 1.53
N ASN A 47 -2.89 0.63 2.15
CA ASN A 47 -3.74 0.14 3.23
C ASN A 47 -4.48 -1.16 2.86
N ALA A 48 -4.91 -1.28 1.61
CA ALA A 48 -5.57 -2.48 1.14
C ALA A 48 -4.60 -3.66 0.96
N ILE A 49 -3.35 -3.39 0.57
CA ILE A 49 -2.31 -4.41 0.33
C ILE A 49 -1.63 -4.86 1.64
N THR A 50 -1.33 -3.95 2.55
CA THR A 50 -0.63 -4.22 3.80
C THR A 50 -1.58 -4.67 4.91
N MET A 51 -1.04 -5.35 5.91
CA MET A 51 -1.68 -5.71 7.17
C MET A 51 -1.57 -4.58 8.22
N ASP A 52 -0.81 -3.51 7.92
CA ASP A 52 -0.75 -2.30 8.72
C ASP A 52 -1.99 -1.41 8.55
N ASN A 53 -2.29 -0.59 9.56
CA ASN A 53 -3.44 0.31 9.52
C ASN A 53 -3.07 1.73 9.05
N TYR A 54 -3.39 2.01 7.79
CA TYR A 54 -3.33 3.32 7.15
C TYR A 54 -4.72 3.91 6.84
N SER A 55 -5.76 3.38 7.50
CA SER A 55 -7.14 3.83 7.31
C SER A 55 -7.28 5.28 7.73
N PHE A 56 -7.94 6.09 6.88
CA PHE A 56 -8.23 7.50 7.16
C PHE A 56 -7.00 8.39 7.38
N VAL A 57 -5.86 8.06 6.75
CA VAL A 57 -4.71 8.97 6.68
C VAL A 57 -5.12 10.30 6.05
N CYS A 58 -4.72 11.41 6.68
CA CYS A 58 -5.05 12.78 6.24
C CYS A 58 -6.55 13.02 6.05
N LYS A 59 -7.40 12.40 6.87
CA LYS A 59 -8.87 12.47 6.71
C LYS A 59 -9.40 13.89 6.55
N ASP A 60 -9.05 14.76 7.49
CA ASP A 60 -9.57 16.13 7.52
C ASP A 60 -9.08 16.95 6.32
N LEU A 61 -7.83 16.74 5.90
CA LEU A 61 -7.28 17.38 4.70
C LEU A 61 -8.06 16.96 3.44
N PHE A 62 -8.30 15.66 3.24
CA PHE A 62 -9.07 15.22 2.07
C PHE A 62 -10.52 15.71 2.11
N LYS A 63 -11.13 15.75 3.30
CA LYS A 63 -12.46 16.35 3.45
C LYS A 63 -12.47 17.82 3.04
N GLU A 64 -11.50 18.60 3.51
CA GLU A 64 -11.34 20.01 3.13
C GLU A 64 -11.19 20.15 1.62
N LEU A 65 -10.24 19.42 1.01
CA LEU A 65 -9.97 19.46 -0.43
C LEU A 65 -11.24 19.23 -1.27
N PHE A 66 -11.97 18.15 -1.00
CA PHE A 66 -13.18 17.83 -1.78
C PHE A 66 -14.36 18.77 -1.49
N MET A 67 -14.34 19.50 -0.38
CA MET A 67 -15.38 20.47 -0.01
C MET A 67 -15.09 21.89 -0.52
N THR A 68 -13.83 22.29 -0.63
CA THR A 68 -13.45 23.69 -0.88
C THR A 68 -12.68 23.91 -2.18
N ALA A 69 -11.90 22.94 -2.66
CA ALA A 69 -11.12 23.10 -3.88
C ALA A 69 -12.00 23.27 -5.12
N GLU A 70 -11.47 23.92 -6.16
CA GLU A 70 -12.16 24.10 -7.43
C GLU A 70 -12.53 22.74 -8.05
N PRO A 71 -13.78 22.52 -8.48
CA PRO A 71 -14.19 21.26 -9.11
C PRO A 71 -13.42 20.99 -10.40
N THR A 72 -12.58 19.95 -10.40
CA THR A 72 -11.85 19.48 -11.58
C THR A 72 -12.26 18.05 -11.96
N ASP A 73 -11.98 17.67 -13.21
CA ASP A 73 -12.18 16.28 -13.66
C ASP A 73 -11.31 15.31 -12.83
N HIS A 74 -10.11 15.73 -12.41
CA HIS A 74 -9.24 14.92 -11.53
C HIS A 74 -9.87 14.63 -10.17
N LEU A 75 -10.49 15.63 -9.54
CA LEU A 75 -11.24 15.41 -8.30
C LEU A 75 -12.43 14.50 -8.51
N ARG A 76 -13.15 14.65 -9.63
CA ARG A 76 -14.26 13.75 -10.01
C ARG A 76 -13.77 12.30 -10.16
N ASP A 77 -12.61 12.11 -10.79
CA ASP A 77 -12.05 10.80 -11.07
C ASP A 77 -11.71 10.01 -9.80
N TYR A 78 -11.24 10.70 -8.76
CA TYR A 78 -10.75 10.06 -7.54
C TYR A 78 -11.67 10.19 -6.31
N CYS A 79 -12.70 11.04 -6.34
CA CYS A 79 -13.55 11.31 -5.15
C CYS A 79 -14.15 10.04 -4.52
N LEU A 80 -14.55 9.05 -5.32
CA LEU A 80 -15.20 7.83 -4.84
C LEU A 80 -14.27 6.91 -4.03
N TYR A 81 -12.94 7.04 -4.15
CA TYR A 81 -12.00 6.34 -3.27
C TYR A 81 -12.07 6.83 -1.83
N PHE A 82 -12.46 8.09 -1.64
CA PHE A 82 -12.56 8.75 -0.34
C PHE A 82 -13.97 8.73 0.23
N TYR A 83 -14.92 7.99 -0.36
CA TYR A 83 -16.31 7.94 0.10
C TYR A 83 -16.42 7.72 1.62
N ASP A 84 -15.66 6.75 2.16
CA ASP A 84 -15.67 6.40 3.59
C ASP A 84 -15.20 7.55 4.51
N PHE A 85 -14.56 8.60 3.97
CA PHE A 85 -14.05 9.75 4.74
C PHE A 85 -15.17 10.69 5.15
N PHE A 86 -16.30 10.68 4.44
CA PHE A 86 -17.39 11.61 4.63
C PHE A 86 -18.54 10.96 5.41
N THR A 87 -19.28 11.76 6.15
CA THR A 87 -20.65 11.37 6.53
C THR A 87 -21.55 11.36 5.30
N TYR A 88 -22.76 10.83 5.43
CA TYR A 88 -23.73 10.85 4.33
C TYR A 88 -24.01 12.28 3.84
N ASP A 89 -24.31 13.20 4.76
CA ASP A 89 -24.63 14.59 4.42
C ASP A 89 -23.43 15.31 3.79
N GLU A 90 -22.22 15.05 4.29
CA GLU A 90 -20.99 15.60 3.71
C GLU A 90 -20.74 15.07 2.30
N TRP A 91 -20.98 13.78 2.07
CA TRP A 91 -20.82 13.18 0.76
C TRP A 91 -21.80 13.73 -0.28
N GLU A 92 -23.05 13.98 0.12
CA GLU A 92 -24.05 14.58 -0.78
C GLU A 92 -23.57 15.94 -1.30
N VAL A 93 -22.94 16.76 -0.43
CA VAL A 93 -22.34 18.04 -0.84
C VAL A 93 -21.21 17.82 -1.86
N VAL A 94 -20.28 16.89 -1.60
CA VAL A 94 -19.18 16.59 -2.54
C VAL A 94 -19.72 16.12 -3.89
N ARG A 95 -20.73 15.23 -3.89
CA ARG A 95 -21.37 14.75 -5.11
C ARG A 95 -21.98 15.89 -5.92
N ASP A 96 -22.76 16.76 -5.26
CA ASP A 96 -23.47 17.84 -5.95
C ASP A 96 -22.50 18.92 -6.48
N ARG A 97 -21.33 19.08 -5.84
CA ARG A 97 -20.25 19.94 -6.35
C ARG A 97 -19.55 19.37 -7.59
N LEU A 98 -19.25 18.07 -7.60
CA LEU A 98 -18.39 17.46 -8.63
C LEU A 98 -19.16 16.91 -9.83
N PHE A 99 -20.44 16.59 -9.69
CA PHE A 99 -21.26 15.98 -10.73
C PHE A 99 -22.46 16.86 -11.07
N LYS A 100 -22.77 16.99 -12.36
CA LYS A 100 -23.89 17.84 -12.81
C LYS A 100 -25.24 17.28 -12.41
N ASN A 101 -25.36 15.95 -12.37
CA ASN A 101 -26.62 15.26 -12.04
C ASN A 101 -26.39 13.81 -11.60
N ARG A 102 -27.46 13.19 -11.07
CA ARG A 102 -27.45 11.79 -10.60
C ARG A 102 -27.15 10.76 -11.69
N ARG A 103 -27.48 11.05 -12.96
CA ARG A 103 -27.23 10.12 -14.07
C ARG A 103 -25.74 10.01 -14.36
N GLU A 104 -25.07 11.16 -14.48
CA GLU A 104 -23.61 11.23 -14.64
C GLU A 104 -22.90 10.51 -13.48
N PHE A 105 -23.31 10.79 -12.24
CA PHE A 105 -22.78 10.11 -11.06
C PHE A 105 -22.97 8.58 -11.11
N SER A 106 -24.15 8.11 -11.52
CA SER A 106 -24.46 6.68 -11.62
C SER A 106 -23.65 5.97 -12.70
N GLU A 107 -23.49 6.61 -13.86
CA GLU A 107 -22.65 6.10 -14.95
C GLU A 107 -21.19 6.03 -14.53
N TRP A 108 -20.71 7.04 -13.79
CA TRP A 108 -19.35 7.09 -13.25
C TRP A 108 -19.10 5.99 -12.21
N THR A 109 -19.99 5.89 -11.22
CA THR A 109 -19.89 4.90 -10.13
C THR A 109 -19.88 3.48 -10.67
N ARG A 110 -20.66 3.19 -11.73
CA ARG A 110 -20.68 1.86 -12.36
C ARG A 110 -19.31 1.46 -12.89
N LYS A 111 -18.56 2.39 -13.49
CA LYS A 111 -17.24 2.12 -14.07
C LYS A 111 -16.19 1.82 -13.00
N ILE A 112 -16.21 2.60 -11.91
CA ILE A 112 -15.16 2.55 -10.88
C ILE A 112 -15.48 1.59 -9.72
N ARG A 113 -16.71 1.05 -9.67
CA ARG A 113 -17.20 0.19 -8.58
C ARG A 113 -16.25 -0.95 -8.18
N PRO A 114 -15.66 -1.71 -9.12
CA PRO A 114 -14.76 -2.80 -8.77
C PRO A 114 -13.49 -2.29 -8.07
N GLU A 115 -12.95 -1.15 -8.52
CA GLU A 115 -11.76 -0.51 -7.95
C GLU A 115 -12.04 -0.05 -6.52
N ILE A 116 -13.11 0.72 -6.30
CA ILE A 116 -13.46 1.22 -4.95
C ILE A 116 -13.84 0.11 -3.98
N ALA A 117 -14.40 -1.01 -4.47
CA ALA A 117 -14.68 -2.17 -3.62
C ALA A 117 -13.39 -2.82 -3.10
N ALA A 118 -12.30 -2.74 -3.86
CA ALA A 118 -11.00 -3.26 -3.45
C ALA A 118 -10.25 -2.32 -2.48
N VAL A 119 -10.53 -1.01 -2.52
CA VAL A 119 -9.72 0.09 -1.94
C VAL A 119 -10.42 0.81 -0.76
N ARG A 120 -11.39 0.16 -0.09
CA ARG A 120 -12.12 0.81 1.00
C ARG A 120 -11.22 1.15 2.20
N ALA A 121 -11.29 2.39 2.66
CA ALA A 121 -10.57 2.85 3.85
C ALA A 121 -11.02 2.08 5.10
N ALA A 122 -12.31 1.74 5.19
CA ALA A 122 -12.86 0.97 6.30
C ALA A 122 -12.52 -0.54 6.24
N ALA A 123 -11.96 -1.04 5.13
CA ALA A 123 -11.65 -2.46 4.96
C ALA A 123 -10.31 -2.86 5.58
N ALA A 124 -9.93 -2.21 6.69
CA ALA A 124 -8.68 -2.44 7.39
C ALA A 124 -8.46 -3.95 7.65
N PRO A 125 -7.22 -4.44 7.53
CA PRO A 125 -6.87 -5.78 7.94
C PRO A 125 -7.24 -5.98 9.40
N THR A 126 -8.15 -6.89 9.69
CA THR A 126 -8.49 -7.24 11.07
C THR A 126 -7.53 -8.31 11.57
N ASN A 127 -7.21 -8.29 12.87
CA ASN A 127 -6.45 -9.39 13.50
C ASN A 127 -7.09 -10.75 13.21
N LYS A 128 -8.41 -10.83 13.01
CA LYS A 128 -9.12 -12.05 12.58
C LYS A 128 -8.58 -12.65 11.28
N ARG A 129 -8.17 -11.81 10.32
CA ARG A 129 -7.63 -12.27 9.04
C ARG A 129 -6.18 -12.75 9.15
N LYS A 130 -5.41 -12.09 10.02
CA LYS A 130 -4.09 -12.54 10.46
C LYS A 130 -4.21 -13.93 11.12
N ILE A 131 -5.12 -14.06 12.10
CA ILE A 131 -5.46 -15.32 12.79
C ILE A 131 -5.89 -16.41 11.80
N TRP A 132 -6.80 -16.12 10.86
CA TRP A 132 -7.23 -17.09 9.84
C TRP A 132 -6.07 -17.58 8.95
N LEU A 133 -5.20 -16.68 8.52
CA LEU A 133 -3.98 -17.03 7.78
C LEU A 133 -3.11 -17.99 8.59
N TYR A 134 -2.96 -17.75 9.90
CA TYR A 134 -2.21 -18.67 10.76
C TYR A 134 -2.89 -20.03 10.93
N GLU A 135 -4.21 -20.04 11.16
CA GLU A 135 -4.98 -21.29 11.34
C GLU A 135 -4.95 -22.18 10.09
N ASN A 136 -4.84 -21.60 8.89
CA ASN A 136 -4.98 -22.31 7.61
C ASN A 136 -3.68 -22.48 6.81
N TYR A 137 -2.60 -21.75 7.16
CA TYR A 137 -1.32 -21.80 6.43
C TYR A 137 -0.12 -22.23 7.28
N LEU A 138 -0.24 -22.32 8.63
CA LEU A 138 0.79 -22.89 9.50
C LEU A 138 0.49 -24.35 9.87
N SER A 139 1.53 -25.17 9.98
CA SER A 139 1.42 -26.57 10.40
C SER A 139 1.07 -26.66 11.90
N GLU A 140 0.42 -27.75 12.32
CA GLU A 140 -0.03 -27.91 13.72
C GLU A 140 1.11 -27.87 14.76
N SER A 141 2.36 -28.13 14.35
CA SER A 141 3.54 -28.08 15.24
C SER A 141 3.99 -26.65 15.60
N ASP A 142 3.50 -25.63 14.90
CA ASP A 142 4.01 -24.25 14.98
C ASP A 142 3.02 -23.29 15.67
N ARG A 143 2.02 -23.85 16.39
CA ARG A 143 0.90 -23.11 17.00
C ARG A 143 1.21 -22.60 18.42
N SER A 144 2.32 -21.88 18.63
CA SER A 144 2.48 -21.06 19.84
C SER A 144 2.38 -19.57 19.51
N GLU A 145 1.80 -18.78 20.42
CA GLU A 145 1.58 -17.33 20.25
C GLU A 145 2.90 -16.56 20.00
N ASN A 146 4.03 -17.08 20.51
CA ASN A 146 5.39 -16.57 20.31
C ASN A 146 5.94 -16.78 18.88
N GLU A 147 5.39 -17.70 18.08
CA GLU A 147 5.82 -17.89 16.68
C GLU A 147 5.06 -16.99 15.69
N MET A 148 3.96 -16.38 16.14
CA MET A 148 3.12 -15.50 15.33
C MET A 148 3.85 -14.22 14.88
N GLU A 149 4.81 -13.76 15.69
CA GLU A 149 5.68 -12.62 15.39
C GLU A 149 6.89 -12.99 14.52
N ARG A 150 7.17 -14.29 14.33
CA ARG A 150 8.32 -14.79 13.57
C ARG A 150 8.12 -14.75 12.06
N TYR A 151 6.94 -14.41 11.54
CA TYR A 151 6.72 -14.41 10.09
C TYR A 151 6.60 -13.00 9.54
N SER A 152 7.47 -12.66 8.58
CA SER A 152 7.30 -11.47 7.75
C SER A 152 6.71 -11.84 6.39
N TYR A 153 5.59 -11.20 6.07
CA TYR A 153 4.88 -11.38 4.81
C TYR A 153 5.19 -10.22 3.87
N ALA A 154 5.39 -10.52 2.59
CA ALA A 154 5.60 -9.51 1.58
C ALA A 154 4.92 -9.90 0.26
N TYR A 155 4.55 -8.89 -0.51
CA TYR A 155 4.09 -9.06 -1.88
C TYR A 155 5.02 -8.29 -2.81
N HIS A 156 5.53 -8.98 -3.83
CA HIS A 156 6.35 -8.40 -4.88
C HIS A 156 5.49 -8.17 -6.11
N ALA A 157 5.34 -6.92 -6.52
CA ALA A 157 4.69 -6.53 -7.75
C ALA A 157 5.75 -6.17 -8.80
N ALA A 158 5.67 -6.82 -9.97
CA ALA A 158 6.60 -6.62 -11.07
C ALA A 158 5.94 -5.78 -12.15
N PHE A 159 6.60 -4.69 -12.54
CA PHE A 159 6.16 -3.76 -13.57
C PHE A 159 7.27 -3.52 -14.60
N ARG A 160 6.90 -2.90 -15.72
CA ARG A 160 7.82 -2.15 -16.57
C ARG A 160 7.49 -0.66 -16.54
N ASP A 161 8.51 0.17 -16.62
CA ASP A 161 8.35 1.59 -16.94
C ASP A 161 8.06 1.78 -18.45
N GLU A 162 7.75 3.00 -18.87
CA GLU A 162 7.48 3.33 -20.28
C GLU A 162 8.63 3.00 -21.24
N ASN A 163 9.86 2.85 -20.73
CA ASN A 163 11.03 2.45 -21.53
C ASN A 163 11.28 0.93 -21.49
N GLY A 164 10.36 0.15 -20.92
CA GLY A 164 10.46 -1.30 -20.80
C GLY A 164 11.39 -1.79 -19.68
N ARG A 165 11.94 -0.90 -18.83
CA ARG A 165 12.81 -1.30 -17.72
C ARG A 165 12.00 -1.95 -16.62
N LYS A 166 12.52 -3.05 -16.08
CA LYS A 166 11.86 -3.80 -14.99
C LYS A 166 11.90 -2.99 -13.70
N ILE A 167 10.72 -2.80 -13.09
CA ILE A 167 10.53 -2.21 -11.77
C ILE A 167 9.92 -3.28 -10.87
N VAL A 168 10.46 -3.46 -9.66
CA VAL A 168 9.87 -4.36 -8.66
C VAL A 168 9.54 -3.55 -7.43
N GLN A 169 8.26 -3.49 -7.10
CA GLN A 169 7.78 -2.89 -5.87
C GLN A 169 7.54 -3.99 -4.83
N LYS A 170 8.14 -3.84 -3.65
CA LYS A 170 7.97 -4.76 -2.52
C LYS A 170 7.07 -4.11 -1.48
N PHE A 171 5.85 -4.62 -1.34
CA PHE A 171 4.96 -4.29 -0.24
C PHE A 171 5.30 -5.18 0.95
N ARG A 172 5.80 -4.59 2.03
CA ARG A 172 6.08 -5.31 3.28
C ARG A 172 4.79 -5.45 4.09
N ASN A 173 4.77 -6.45 4.96
CA ASN A 173 3.62 -6.81 5.78
C ASN A 173 2.35 -7.03 4.94
N ALA A 174 2.46 -7.60 3.73
CA ALA A 174 1.33 -7.71 2.80
C ALA A 174 0.31 -8.79 3.21
N ASP A 175 -0.97 -8.58 2.89
CA ASP A 175 -2.06 -9.56 3.02
C ASP A 175 -1.89 -10.68 1.99
N VAL A 176 -1.07 -11.68 2.32
CA VAL A 176 -0.83 -12.82 1.44
C VAL A 176 -2.08 -13.70 1.24
N GLY A 177 -3.13 -13.53 2.06
CA GLY A 177 -4.43 -14.19 1.91
C GLY A 177 -5.37 -13.49 0.92
N MET A 178 -5.00 -12.33 0.39
CA MET A 178 -5.77 -11.62 -0.64
C MET A 178 -5.79 -12.40 -1.96
N SER A 179 -6.94 -12.42 -2.66
CA SER A 179 -7.06 -13.05 -3.98
C SER A 179 -6.21 -12.36 -5.04
N ASN A 180 -5.79 -13.12 -6.06
CA ASN A 180 -5.05 -12.58 -7.20
C ASN A 180 -5.85 -11.50 -7.94
N ASP A 181 -7.17 -11.67 -8.11
CA ASP A 181 -8.01 -10.68 -8.79
C ASP A 181 -8.03 -9.34 -8.05
N ARG A 182 -8.07 -9.37 -6.72
CA ARG A 182 -8.02 -8.15 -5.93
C ARG A 182 -6.64 -7.50 -6.02
N TYR A 183 -5.55 -8.27 -5.95
CA TYR A 183 -4.21 -7.75 -6.23
C TYR A 183 -4.12 -7.11 -7.62
N PHE A 184 -4.66 -7.76 -8.65
CA PHE A 184 -4.66 -7.26 -10.01
C PHE A 184 -5.34 -5.88 -10.08
N ILE A 185 -6.56 -5.74 -9.54
CA ILE A 185 -7.29 -4.46 -9.49
C ILE A 185 -6.49 -3.36 -8.78
N LEU A 186 -5.89 -3.67 -7.63
CA LEU A 186 -5.11 -2.70 -6.86
C LEU A 186 -3.88 -2.21 -7.65
N LEU A 187 -3.16 -3.14 -8.28
CA LEU A 187 -1.94 -2.82 -9.03
C LEU A 187 -2.25 -2.11 -10.36
N THR A 188 -3.37 -2.43 -11.02
CA THR A 188 -3.80 -1.67 -12.22
C THR A 188 -4.28 -0.27 -11.87
N THR A 189 -4.90 -0.10 -10.70
CA THR A 189 -5.27 1.23 -10.19
C THR A 189 -4.01 2.06 -9.92
N LEU A 190 -2.99 1.46 -9.31
CA LEU A 190 -1.69 2.11 -9.05
C LEU A 190 -1.05 2.66 -10.33
N MET A 191 -1.16 1.93 -11.46
CA MET A 191 -0.59 2.34 -12.75
C MET A 191 -1.23 3.61 -13.32
N ARG A 192 -2.45 3.97 -12.90
CA ARG A 192 -3.15 5.16 -13.37
C ARG A 192 -2.62 6.45 -12.75
N LEU A 193 -2.02 6.37 -11.56
CA LEU A 193 -1.54 7.52 -10.80
C LEU A 193 -0.33 8.18 -11.49
N SER A 194 -0.48 9.45 -11.84
CA SER A 194 0.52 10.28 -12.49
C SER A 194 1.69 10.69 -11.57
N ILE A 195 1.51 10.69 -10.25
CA ILE A 195 2.57 10.95 -9.24
C ILE A 195 3.76 10.00 -9.37
N PHE A 196 3.60 8.85 -10.02
CA PHE A 196 4.66 7.88 -10.28
C PHE A 196 5.35 8.09 -11.62
N GLN A 197 5.60 9.34 -11.98
CA GLN A 197 6.43 9.73 -13.11
C GLN A 197 7.79 10.24 -12.63
N LYS A 198 8.85 9.90 -13.36
CA LYS A 198 10.20 10.43 -13.13
C LYS A 198 10.74 10.94 -14.45
N ASN A 199 11.00 12.24 -14.54
CA ASN A 199 11.43 12.92 -15.77
C ASN A 199 10.45 12.66 -16.95
N GLY A 200 9.15 12.72 -16.67
CA GLY A 200 8.09 12.45 -17.66
C GLY A 200 7.88 10.97 -18.01
N ILE A 201 8.68 10.06 -17.45
CA ILE A 201 8.57 8.62 -17.71
C ILE A 201 7.73 7.98 -16.60
N ARG A 202 6.59 7.38 -16.96
CA ARG A 202 5.75 6.62 -16.01
C ARG A 202 6.47 5.36 -15.55
N ARG A 203 6.60 5.21 -14.23
CA ARG A 203 7.31 4.08 -13.60
C ARG A 203 6.49 2.80 -13.58
N PHE A 204 5.18 2.91 -13.33
CA PHE A 204 4.23 1.81 -13.33
C PHE A 204 3.43 1.85 -14.62
N HIS A 205 4.01 1.39 -15.72
CA HIS A 205 3.41 1.47 -17.06
C HIS A 205 2.77 0.15 -17.51
N GLU A 206 3.45 -0.98 -17.31
CA GLU A 206 2.93 -2.31 -17.66
C GLU A 206 3.06 -3.26 -16.46
N LEU A 207 2.01 -3.99 -16.10
CA LEU A 207 2.02 -4.97 -15.01
C LEU A 207 2.40 -6.35 -15.55
N GLU A 208 3.56 -6.88 -15.14
CA GLU A 208 3.97 -8.26 -15.42
C GLU A 208 3.38 -9.21 -14.37
N PHE A 209 2.04 -9.37 -14.34
CA PHE A 209 1.34 -10.02 -13.24
C PHE A 209 1.82 -11.45 -12.94
N ARG A 210 2.22 -12.22 -13.97
CA ARG A 210 2.79 -13.57 -13.82
C ARG A 210 4.11 -13.62 -13.04
N LYS A 211 4.81 -12.48 -12.93
CA LYS A 211 6.05 -12.33 -12.16
C LYS A 211 5.81 -11.70 -10.79
N CYS A 212 4.56 -11.40 -10.45
CA CYS A 212 4.19 -10.99 -9.10
C CYS A 212 4.12 -12.22 -8.20
N GLY A 213 4.36 -12.03 -6.90
CA GLY A 213 4.42 -13.17 -5.98
C GLY A 213 4.29 -12.77 -4.52
N ARG A 214 3.70 -13.70 -3.76
CA ARG A 214 3.67 -13.67 -2.30
C ARG A 214 4.99 -14.25 -1.78
N MET A 215 5.49 -13.68 -0.71
CA MET A 215 6.63 -14.20 0.03
C MET A 215 6.30 -14.25 1.51
N SER A 216 6.65 -15.34 2.15
CA SER A 216 6.69 -15.49 3.60
C SER A 216 8.12 -15.82 4.00
N ILE A 217 8.68 -15.06 4.93
CA ILE A 217 9.99 -15.32 5.53
C ILE A 217 9.74 -15.65 7.00
N MET A 218 10.21 -16.82 7.43
CA MET A 218 10.30 -17.15 8.84
C MET A 218 11.58 -16.51 9.40
N GLU A 219 11.40 -15.48 10.21
CA GLU A 219 12.40 -14.83 11.05
C GLU A 219 12.58 -15.67 12.31
N PHE A 220 13.66 -16.46 12.34
CA PHE A 220 14.08 -17.14 13.56
C PHE A 220 14.61 -16.09 14.53
N TYR A 221 13.81 -15.70 15.53
CA TYR A 221 14.38 -15.17 16.77
C TYR A 221 14.99 -16.37 17.48
N ALA A 222 16.29 -16.56 17.31
CA ALA A 222 17.02 -17.37 18.25
C ALA A 222 16.82 -16.73 19.62
N ASP A 223 16.43 -17.52 20.62
CA ASP A 223 16.61 -17.11 22.02
C ASP A 223 18.06 -16.63 22.19
N GLU A 224 18.36 -15.66 23.06
CA GLU A 224 19.74 -15.15 23.21
C GLU A 224 20.75 -16.30 23.45
N ASP A 225 20.31 -17.35 24.16
CA ASP A 225 21.07 -18.58 24.40
C ASP A 225 21.26 -19.44 23.13
N ASP A 226 20.24 -19.51 22.27
CA ASP A 226 20.30 -20.22 20.99
C ASP A 226 21.12 -19.46 19.94
N ASP A 227 21.13 -18.12 19.97
CA ASP A 227 21.91 -17.28 19.04
C ASP A 227 23.40 -17.36 19.40
N GLU A 228 23.74 -17.33 20.70
CA GLU A 228 25.11 -17.54 21.16
C GLU A 228 25.60 -18.95 20.81
N ALA A 229 24.79 -19.99 21.04
CA ALA A 229 25.11 -21.36 20.66
C ALA A 229 25.26 -21.53 19.13
N PHE A 230 24.39 -20.88 18.34
CA PHE A 230 24.45 -20.89 16.88
C PHE A 230 25.70 -20.18 16.35
N LEU A 231 26.00 -18.98 16.84
CA LEU A 231 27.21 -18.23 16.51
C LEU A 231 28.48 -19.01 16.88
N LYS A 232 28.47 -19.72 18.01
CA LYS A 232 29.58 -20.57 18.46
C LYS A 232 29.80 -21.77 17.53
N ARG A 233 28.72 -22.43 17.09
CA ARG A 233 28.78 -23.52 16.09
C ARG A 233 29.27 -23.02 14.72
N ARG A 234 28.79 -21.85 14.26
CA ARG A 234 29.22 -21.21 13.01
C ARG A 234 30.71 -20.86 13.03
N LYS A 235 31.20 -20.26 14.12
CA LYS A 235 32.63 -19.92 14.31
C LYS A 235 33.50 -21.18 14.35
N ALA A 236 33.07 -22.23 15.05
CA ALA A 236 33.80 -23.50 15.10
C ALA A 236 33.89 -24.19 13.73
N LYS A 237 32.81 -24.14 12.94
CA LYS A 237 32.77 -24.69 11.59
C LYS A 237 33.68 -23.91 10.63
N ALA A 238 33.62 -22.58 10.65
CA ALA A 238 34.50 -21.73 9.84
C ALA A 238 35.99 -21.94 10.18
N LYS A 239 36.31 -22.18 11.46
CA LYS A 239 37.68 -22.49 11.89
C LYS A 239 38.16 -23.85 11.37
N LYS A 240 37.32 -24.88 11.43
CA LYS A 240 37.64 -26.19 10.83
C LYS A 240 37.83 -26.11 9.32
N GLU A 241 36.95 -25.37 8.62
CA GLU A 241 37.06 -25.18 7.18
C GLU A 241 38.32 -24.38 6.78
N GLN A 242 38.82 -23.50 7.65
CA GLN A 242 40.11 -22.82 7.46
C GLN A 242 41.31 -23.72 7.76
N GLU A 243 41.21 -24.61 8.74
CA GLU A 243 42.26 -25.59 9.07
C GLU A 243 42.34 -26.72 8.04
N GLU A 244 41.23 -27.09 7.39
CA GLU A 244 41.19 -28.08 6.30
C GLU A 244 41.61 -27.49 4.94
N ALA A 245 41.68 -26.16 4.83
CA ALA A 245 42.11 -25.44 3.63
C ALA A 245 43.59 -24.99 3.68
N GLN A 246 44.33 -25.32 4.76
CA GLN A 246 45.78 -25.14 4.90
C GLN A 246 46.50 -26.48 4.81
#